data_AF-A0A7Y8H3N4-F1
#
_entry.id   AF-A0A7Y8H3N4-F1
#
_cell.length_a   1.000
_cell.length_b   1.000
_cell.length_c   1.000
_cell.angle_alpha   90.00
_cell.angle_beta   90.00
_cell.angle_gamma   90.00
#
_symmetry.space_group_name_H-M   'P 1'
#
loop_
_entity.id
_entity.type
_entity.pdbx_description
1 polymer ?
#
loop_
_entity_poly.entity_id
_entity_poly.type
_entity_poly.pdbx_seq_one_letter_code
_entity_poly.pdbx_strand_id
1 'polypeptide(L)'
;MINKTFSLLVLISIFTGSYCFACTTAVLSGKATDDGRPLLLKNRDADALQNRLVYFFDGKFKFIGLVNSSDKENQEVWCGFNEAGFAIMNSASYNLKMNDTTKLSDKEVIIMRLALQNCTT
;
A
#
# COMPACT_ATOMS: atom_id res chain seq x y z
N MET A 1 4.33 45.17 -14.39
CA MET A 1 3.11 44.78 -15.12
C MET A 1 3.22 43.30 -15.47
N ILE A 2 2.47 42.43 -14.79
CA ILE A 2 2.47 40.99 -15.10
C ILE A 2 1.83 40.81 -16.47
N ASN A 3 2.54 40.16 -17.39
CA ASN A 3 2.05 39.89 -18.73
C ASN A 3 0.78 39.03 -18.64
N LYS A 4 -0.32 39.45 -19.28
CA LYS A 4 -1.59 38.70 -19.29
C LYS A 4 -1.40 37.26 -19.77
N THR A 5 -0.49 37.02 -20.71
CA THR A 5 -0.13 35.68 -21.19
C THR A 5 0.57 34.85 -20.11
N PHE A 6 1.45 35.47 -19.31
CA PHE A 6 2.10 34.80 -18.18
C PHE A 6 1.09 34.48 -17.07
N SER A 7 0.18 35.41 -16.76
CA SER A 7 -0.89 35.17 -15.80
C SER A 7 -1.84 34.04 -16.23
N LEU A 8 -2.13 33.95 -17.54
CA LEU A 8 -2.95 32.88 -18.12
C LEU A 8 -2.24 31.51 -18.07
N LEU A 9 -0.94 31.47 -18.38
CA LEU A 9 -0.13 30.24 -18.29
C LEU A 9 -0.02 29.72 -16.86
N VAL A 10 0.17 30.61 -15.87
CA VAL A 10 0.17 30.24 -14.45
C VAL A 10 -1.18 29.66 -14.05
N LEU A 11 -2.29 30.30 -14.45
CA LEU A 11 -3.64 29.83 -14.16
C LEU A 11 -3.89 28.44 -14.78
N ILE A 12 -3.52 28.23 -16.05
CA ILE A 12 -3.65 26.92 -16.72
C ILE A 12 -2.85 25.84 -15.97
N SER A 13 -1.61 26.14 -15.53
CA SER A 13 -0.78 25.15 -14.84
C SER A 13 -1.38 24.69 -13.50
N ILE A 14 -2.08 25.58 -12.79
CA ILE A 14 -2.76 25.28 -11.52
C ILE A 14 -3.98 24.35 -11.77
N PHE A 15 -4.66 24.50 -12.91
CA PHE A 15 -5.82 23.68 -13.27
C PHE A 15 -5.46 22.34 -13.94
N THR A 16 -4.21 22.13 -14.36
CA THR A 16 -3.75 20.86 -14.98
C THR A 16 -3.24 19.82 -13.99
N GLY A 17 -3.31 20.07 -12.67
CA GLY A 17 -2.95 19.10 -11.66
C GLY A 17 -3.81 17.83 -11.78
N SER A 18 -3.24 16.77 -12.34
CA SER A 18 -3.92 15.47 -12.39
C SER A 18 -3.93 14.87 -11.00
N TYR A 19 -5.12 14.60 -10.45
CA TYR A 19 -5.26 13.79 -9.25
C TYR A 19 -4.79 12.37 -9.58
N CYS A 20 -3.57 12.04 -9.18
CA CYS A 20 -3.05 10.70 -9.29
C CYS A 20 -3.40 9.94 -8.00
N PHE A 21 -4.30 8.96 -8.09
CA PHE A 21 -4.59 8.02 -7.01
C PHE A 21 -3.61 6.86 -7.14
N ALA A 22 -2.43 7.00 -6.54
CA ALA A 22 -1.38 5.99 -6.66
C ALA A 22 -0.73 5.73 -5.30
N CYS A 23 -0.73 4.47 -4.88
CA CYS A 23 0.09 4.06 -3.75
C CYS A 23 1.56 4.37 -4.05
N THR A 24 2.29 4.85 -3.04
CA THR A 24 3.75 5.01 -3.09
C THR A 24 4.38 4.04 -2.11
N THR A 25 5.38 3.29 -2.56
CA THR A 25 6.13 2.36 -1.71
C THR A 25 7.62 2.66 -1.74
N ALA A 26 8.31 2.39 -0.63
CA ALA A 26 9.76 2.46 -0.53
C ALA A 26 10.29 1.29 0.30
N VAL A 27 11.35 0.65 -0.17
CA VAL A 27 12.10 -0.38 0.55
C VAL A 27 13.48 0.17 0.85
N LEU A 28 13.77 0.40 2.13
CA LEU A 28 15.06 0.90 2.58
C LEU A 28 15.83 -0.25 3.23
N SER A 29 17.05 -0.48 2.74
CA SER A 29 17.97 -1.42 3.35
C SER A 29 18.35 -0.95 4.75
N GLY A 30 18.57 -1.89 5.67
CA GLY A 30 19.13 -1.60 6.99
C GLY A 30 20.50 -0.92 6.94
N LYS A 31 21.24 -1.00 5.82
CA LYS A 31 22.48 -0.23 5.62
C LYS A 31 22.25 1.29 5.61
N ALA A 32 21.02 1.73 5.34
CA ALA A 32 20.63 3.13 5.26
C ALA A 32 19.91 3.62 6.53
N THR A 33 19.85 2.82 7.60
CA THR A 33 19.21 3.17 8.87
C THR A 33 20.21 3.08 10.03
N ASP A 34 20.04 3.94 11.04
CA ASP A 34 20.98 4.04 12.17
C ASP A 34 21.05 2.77 13.03
N ASP A 35 19.97 2.00 13.08
CA ASP A 35 19.84 0.78 13.88
C ASP A 35 20.03 -0.51 13.07
N GLY A 36 20.35 -0.41 11.78
CA GLY A 36 20.55 -1.56 10.90
C GLY A 36 19.27 -2.28 10.49
N ARG A 37 18.07 -1.82 10.88
CA ARG A 37 16.80 -2.49 10.58
C ARG A 37 16.23 -2.01 9.23
N PRO A 38 15.81 -2.92 8.33
CA PRO A 38 15.18 -2.54 7.07
C PRO A 38 13.81 -1.91 7.30
N LEU A 39 13.39 -1.00 6.41
CA LEU A 39 12.10 -0.34 6.47
C LEU A 39 11.30 -0.58 5.19
N LEU A 40 10.04 -0.96 5.36
CA LEU A 40 9.04 -1.02 4.30
C LEU A 40 8.05 0.12 4.55
N LEU A 41 8.06 1.13 3.69
CA LEU A 41 7.11 2.24 3.75
C LEU A 41 6.08 2.10 2.65
N LYS A 42 4.82 2.30 3.03
CA LYS A 42 3.70 2.42 2.11
C LYS A 42 2.90 3.66 2.46
N ASN A 43 2.81 4.58 1.51
CA ASN A 43 1.74 5.56 1.48
C ASN A 43 0.55 4.94 0.72
N ARG A 44 -0.56 4.70 1.43
CA ARG A 44 -1.73 4.01 0.88
C ARG A 44 -2.78 5.03 0.47
N ASP A 45 -2.84 5.29 -0.83
CA ASP A 45 -3.94 6.00 -1.45
C ASP A 45 -5.04 4.97 -1.78
N ALA A 46 -6.20 5.10 -1.16
CA ALA A 46 -7.31 4.15 -1.30
C ALA A 46 -8.66 4.81 -0.98
N ASP A 47 -9.72 4.25 -1.54
CA ASP A 47 -11.11 4.69 -1.28
C ASP A 47 -11.53 4.44 0.18
N ALA A 48 -10.95 3.41 0.81
CA ALA A 48 -11.20 3.07 2.21
C ALA A 48 -10.29 3.88 3.14
N LEU A 49 -10.80 5.03 3.60
CA LEU A 49 -10.08 5.96 4.49
C LEU A 49 -9.90 5.41 5.91
N GLN A 50 -10.86 4.64 6.40
CA GLN A 50 -10.85 4.10 7.76
C GLN A 50 -10.17 2.74 7.79
N ASN A 51 -9.04 2.66 8.49
CA ASN A 51 -8.22 1.47 8.60
C ASN A 51 -7.90 1.21 10.08
N ARG A 52 -7.56 -0.03 10.39
CA ARG A 52 -7.11 -0.42 11.73
C ARG A 52 -6.01 -1.47 11.65
N LEU A 53 -5.17 -1.49 12.68
CA LEU A 53 -4.20 -2.55 12.90
C LEU A 53 -4.86 -3.68 13.68
N VAL A 54 -4.56 -4.91 13.27
CA VAL A 54 -5.08 -6.11 13.89
C VAL A 54 -3.91 -7.02 14.20
N TYR A 55 -3.95 -7.58 15.40
CA TYR A 55 -3.01 -8.61 15.83
C TYR A 55 -3.64 -9.98 15.61
N PHE A 56 -2.98 -10.80 14.78
CA PHE A 56 -3.45 -12.11 14.37
C PHE A 56 -2.59 -13.20 15.01
N PHE A 57 -3.23 -14.30 15.38
CA PHE A 57 -2.62 -15.43 16.08
C PHE A 57 -3.24 -16.78 15.67
N ASP A 58 -3.86 -16.81 14.49
CA ASP A 58 -4.58 -17.96 13.92
C ASP A 58 -3.77 -18.74 12.86
N GLY A 59 -2.52 -18.32 12.60
CA GLY A 59 -1.59 -18.97 11.66
C GLY A 59 -0.36 -19.56 12.35
N LYS A 60 0.62 -20.02 11.55
CA LYS A 60 1.90 -20.54 12.06
C LYS A 60 2.73 -19.45 12.76
N PHE A 61 2.66 -18.21 12.27
CA PHE A 61 3.28 -17.04 12.89
C PHE A 61 2.22 -16.02 13.27
N LYS A 62 2.38 -15.41 14.45
CA LYS A 62 1.62 -14.22 14.86
C LYS A 62 2.10 -13.02 14.04
N PHE A 63 1.18 -12.13 13.70
CA PHE A 63 1.52 -10.96 12.88
C PHE A 63 0.61 -9.77 13.16
N ILE A 64 1.10 -8.58 12.84
CA ILE A 64 0.30 -7.35 12.81
C ILE A 64 0.01 -7.03 11.35
N GLY A 65 -1.26 -6.79 11.03
CA GLY A 65 -1.71 -6.41 9.69
C GLY A 65 -2.62 -5.20 9.70
N LEU A 66 -2.55 -4.41 8.62
CA LEU A 66 -3.48 -3.32 8.35
C LEU A 66 -4.67 -3.83 7.54
N VAL A 67 -5.88 -3.60 8.05
CA VAL A 67 -7.14 -3.97 7.39
C VAL A 67 -8.04 -2.74 7.26
N ASN A 68 -8.96 -2.78 6.28
CA ASN A 68 -10.05 -1.81 6.21
C ASN A 68 -10.96 -2.00 7.44
N SER A 69 -11.40 -0.92 8.08
CA SER A 69 -12.28 -1.02 9.25
C SER A 69 -13.65 -1.65 8.93
N SER A 70 -14.09 -1.57 7.67
CA SER A 70 -15.30 -2.22 7.17
C SER A 70 -15.18 -3.75 7.01
N ASP A 71 -13.95 -4.27 6.89
CA ASP A 71 -13.71 -5.71 6.86
C ASP A 71 -13.80 -6.26 8.29
N LYS A 72 -14.96 -6.82 8.61
CA LYS A 72 -15.27 -7.38 9.94
C LYS A 72 -14.55 -8.71 10.18
N GLU A 73 -14.32 -9.47 9.11
CA GLU A 73 -13.68 -10.79 9.16
C GLU A 73 -12.14 -10.68 9.12
N ASN A 74 -11.62 -9.49 8.84
CA ASN A 74 -10.19 -9.19 8.76
C ASN A 74 -9.45 -9.97 7.66
N GLN A 75 -10.15 -10.43 6.62
CA GLN A 75 -9.56 -11.29 5.59
C GLN A 75 -8.58 -10.54 4.68
N GLU A 76 -8.79 -9.24 4.45
CA GLU A 76 -8.03 -8.44 3.51
C GLU A 76 -6.92 -7.64 4.22
N VAL A 77 -5.69 -8.16 4.16
CA VAL A 77 -4.52 -7.54 4.79
C VAL A 77 -3.70 -6.75 3.74
N TRP A 78 -3.60 -5.44 3.93
CA TRP A 78 -3.02 -4.50 2.95
C TRP A 78 -1.53 -4.21 3.14
N CYS A 79 -1.00 -4.53 4.32
CA CYS A 79 0.42 -4.62 4.66
C CYS A 79 0.57 -5.20 6.08
N GLY A 80 1.75 -5.67 6.42
CA GLY A 80 2.03 -6.17 7.77
C GLY A 80 3.43 -6.76 7.92
N PHE A 81 3.69 -7.24 9.14
CA PHE A 81 4.90 -8.00 9.47
C PHE A 81 4.58 -9.06 10.53
N ASN A 82 5.30 -10.18 10.49
CA ASN A 82 5.12 -11.27 11.43
C ASN A 82 6.26 -11.38 12.44
N GLU A 83 6.07 -12.23 13.46
CA GLU A 83 7.03 -12.43 14.55
C GLU A 83 8.36 -13.08 14.11
N ALA A 84 8.42 -13.65 12.91
CA ALA A 84 9.65 -14.17 12.31
C ALA A 84 10.48 -13.09 11.60
N GLY A 85 9.98 -11.86 11.50
CA GLY A 85 10.64 -10.74 10.82
C GLY A 85 10.31 -10.62 9.33
N PHE A 86 9.40 -11.44 8.79
CA PHE A 86 8.91 -11.28 7.42
C PHE A 86 7.90 -10.15 7.36
N ALA A 87 8.04 -9.27 6.36
CA ALA A 87 7.14 -8.13 6.13
C ALA A 87 6.75 -8.04 4.66
N ILE A 88 5.51 -7.63 4.39
CA ILE A 88 4.99 -7.54 3.03
C ILE A 88 3.99 -6.37 2.91
N MET A 89 4.01 -5.71 1.76
CA MET A 89 3.09 -4.65 1.39
C MET A 89 2.85 -4.68 -0.13
N ASN A 90 1.66 -4.34 -0.60
CA ASN A 90 1.40 -4.18 -2.03
C ASN A 90 1.52 -2.71 -2.48
N SER A 91 1.86 -2.53 -3.75
CA SER A 91 1.65 -1.29 -4.50
C SER A 91 0.52 -1.53 -5.50
N ALA A 92 -0.65 -0.93 -5.28
CA ALA A 92 -1.78 -1.11 -6.18
C ALA A 92 -1.52 -0.35 -7.50
N SER A 93 -1.41 -1.09 -8.60
CA SER A 93 -1.13 -0.55 -9.93
C SER A 93 -2.35 -0.69 -10.84
N TYR A 94 -3.20 0.33 -10.86
CA TYR A 94 -4.46 0.33 -11.61
C TYR A 94 -4.27 0.32 -13.13
N ASN A 95 -3.12 0.81 -13.61
CA ASN A 95 -2.79 0.87 -15.02
C ASN A 95 -2.54 -0.50 -15.67
N LEU A 96 -2.34 -1.56 -14.90
CA LEU A 96 -2.07 -2.90 -15.42
C LEU A 96 -3.34 -3.70 -15.76
N LYS A 97 -4.53 -3.23 -15.32
CA LYS A 97 -5.79 -3.97 -15.45
C LYS A 97 -6.54 -3.77 -16.78
N MET A 98 -6.08 -2.88 -17.68
CA MET A 98 -6.89 -2.42 -18.82
C MET A 98 -7.37 -3.53 -19.77
N ASN A 99 -6.64 -4.64 -19.88
CA ASN A 99 -7.00 -5.80 -20.73
C ASN A 99 -6.98 -7.12 -19.94
N ASP A 100 -7.17 -7.07 -18.62
CA ASP A 100 -7.17 -8.27 -17.79
C ASP A 100 -8.44 -9.10 -18.05
N THR A 101 -8.28 -10.32 -18.58
CA THR A 101 -9.36 -11.27 -18.85
C THR A 101 -9.55 -12.31 -17.75
N THR A 102 -8.80 -12.20 -16.64
CA THR A 102 -8.89 -13.15 -15.54
C THR A 102 -10.23 -13.02 -14.81
N LYS A 103 -10.78 -14.16 -14.39
CA LYS A 103 -12.05 -14.19 -13.63
C LYS A 103 -11.86 -13.98 -12.13
N LEU A 104 -10.62 -14.12 -11.64
CA LEU A 104 -10.24 -13.98 -10.25
C LEU A 104 -9.42 -12.72 -10.10
N SER A 105 -10.01 -11.66 -9.56
CA SER A 105 -9.34 -10.39 -9.25
C SER A 105 -9.25 -10.17 -7.74
N ASP A 106 -8.37 -9.23 -7.36
CA ASP A 106 -8.32 -8.64 -6.01
C ASP A 106 -8.08 -9.67 -4.89
N LYS A 107 -7.19 -10.64 -5.16
CA LYS A 107 -6.80 -11.70 -4.22
C LYS A 107 -5.43 -11.48 -3.59
N GLU A 108 -4.69 -10.45 -4.00
CA GLU A 108 -3.35 -10.17 -3.50
C GLU A 108 -3.33 -9.95 -1.98
N VAL A 109 -4.35 -9.28 -1.43
CA VAL A 109 -4.46 -9.01 0.01
C VAL A 109 -4.73 -10.27 0.84
N ILE A 110 -5.41 -11.27 0.25
CA ILE A 110 -5.62 -12.58 0.89
C ILE A 110 -4.33 -13.39 0.84
N ILE A 111 -3.62 -13.37 -0.29
CA ILE A 111 -2.32 -14.04 -0.43
C ILE A 111 -1.30 -13.44 0.53
N MET A 112 -1.28 -12.11 0.71
CA MET A 112 -0.41 -11.45 1.68
C MET A 112 -0.70 -11.88 3.11
N ARG A 113 -1.97 -12.03 3.50
CA ARG A 113 -2.35 -12.60 4.80
C ARG A 113 -1.78 -14.02 4.96
N LEU A 114 -1.96 -14.88 3.96
CA LEU A 114 -1.42 -16.25 3.98
C LEU A 114 0.11 -16.26 4.09
N ALA A 115 0.81 -15.37 3.39
CA ALA A 115 2.26 -15.24 3.48
C ALA A 115 2.70 -14.82 4.88
N LEU A 116 2.06 -13.80 5.48
CA LEU A 116 2.33 -13.37 6.85
C LEU A 116 2.11 -14.50 7.87
N GLN A 117 1.10 -15.34 7.65
CA GLN A 117 0.81 -16.49 8.51
C GLN A 117 1.84 -17.62 8.40
N ASN A 118 2.53 -17.79 7.27
CA ASN A 118 3.26 -19.04 6.97
C ASN A 118 4.74 -18.87 6.61
N CYS A 119 5.16 -17.70 6.13
CA CYS A 119 6.49 -17.46 5.57
C CYS A 119 7.43 -16.76 6.57
N THR A 120 8.73 -16.91 6.34
CA THR A 120 9.79 -16.30 7.15
C THR A 120 10.72 -15.39 6.34
N THR A 121 10.67 -15.45 5.00
CA THR A 121 11.51 -14.69 4.06
C THR A 121 10.76 -14.47 2.75
#